data_AF-A0A5N9H866-F1
#
_entry.id   AF-A0A5N9H866-F1
#
_cell.length_a   1.000
_cell.length_b   1.000
_cell.length_c   1.000
_cell.angle_alpha   90.00
_cell.angle_beta   90.00
_cell.angle_gamma   90.00
#
_symmetry.space_group_name_H-M   'P 1'
#
loop_
_entity.id
_entity.type
_entity.pdbx_description
1 polymer ?
#
loop_
_entity_poly.entity_id
_entity_poly.type
_entity_poly.pdbx_seq_one_letter_code
_entity_poly.pdbx_strand_id
1 'polypeptide(L)'
;MPRIGDLFVSDDQGSARNTTTQFSDSKSLWRNHVRLRHNEEFAVIKFLQDCDDGDKTLFHSVPSVSASGKTFTSYEFCSDASANNVEGRVFEEPCVHCANPDLNDENGRPQLRNRFRYYVMHYGTYHLESNPDIKEQREWTQDWKSVEVGRQVYFRETKLQPQVLELSPGTWTDLSDDFKRRGTILDKVYEYRRSFREGQVRYKLVASDIKVPNFDEQLAVITADFPPMIDISAQKITEIDFPVLESAAKKKEQEVEDDAFEKMANFEEEF
;
A
#
# COMPACT_ATOMS: atom_id res chain seq x y z
N MET A 1 -2.43 -19.51 1.52
CA MET A 1 -1.82 -18.53 2.44
C MET A 1 -2.78 -17.36 2.58
N PRO A 2 -3.21 -16.99 3.80
CA PRO A 2 -4.08 -15.84 3.98
C PRO A 2 -3.35 -14.55 3.61
N ARG A 3 -4.07 -13.63 2.99
CA ARG A 3 -3.59 -12.27 2.71
C ARG A 3 -3.63 -11.46 3.99
N ILE A 4 -2.81 -10.42 4.08
CA ILE A 4 -2.91 -9.40 5.14
C ILE A 4 -4.34 -8.83 5.21
N GLY A 5 -5.15 -8.94 4.14
CA GLY A 5 -6.59 -8.58 4.07
C GLY A 5 -7.61 -9.62 4.49
N ASP A 6 -7.20 -10.84 4.84
CA ASP A 6 -8.11 -11.85 5.39
C ASP A 6 -8.29 -11.71 6.91
N LEU A 7 -7.65 -10.70 7.53
CA LEU A 7 -7.67 -10.48 8.98
C LEU A 7 -8.94 -9.82 9.49
N PHE A 8 -9.78 -9.23 8.62
CA PHE A 8 -10.99 -8.50 9.04
C PHE A 8 -12.13 -8.61 8.02
N VAL A 9 -12.63 -9.82 7.78
CA VAL A 9 -14.01 -10.03 7.31
C VAL A 9 -14.62 -11.16 8.12
N SER A 10 -15.48 -10.79 9.07
CA SER A 10 -16.59 -11.63 9.51
C SER A 10 -17.69 -10.72 10.05
N ASP A 11 -18.43 -10.09 9.14
CA ASP A 11 -19.86 -9.90 9.38
C ASP A 11 -20.50 -11.28 9.22
N ASP A 12 -20.78 -11.98 10.32
CA ASP A 12 -22.16 -12.19 10.76
C ASP A 12 -22.27 -13.08 12.02
N GLN A 13 -23.18 -12.65 12.90
CA GLN A 13 -23.84 -13.35 14.02
C GLN A 13 -23.11 -13.56 15.38
N GLY A 14 -23.40 -12.65 16.32
CA GLY A 14 -24.22 -13.05 17.47
C GLY A 14 -23.60 -13.15 18.88
N SER A 15 -23.08 -12.05 19.45
CA SER A 15 -23.38 -11.67 20.85
C SER A 15 -22.83 -10.30 21.20
N ALA A 16 -23.72 -9.46 21.73
CA ALA A 16 -23.51 -8.06 22.01
C ALA A 16 -22.38 -7.77 23.03
N ARG A 17 -21.44 -6.89 22.64
CA ARG A 17 -21.06 -5.70 23.42
C ARG A 17 -20.07 -4.81 22.65
N ASN A 18 -20.35 -3.51 22.72
CA ASN A 18 -19.63 -2.34 22.22
C ASN A 18 -19.73 -2.06 20.71
N THR A 19 -20.84 -1.39 20.40
CA THR A 19 -21.00 -0.43 19.31
C THR A 19 -19.76 0.46 19.15
N THR A 20 -18.88 0.10 18.23
CA THR A 20 -18.07 1.09 17.52
C THR A 20 -18.38 0.90 16.06
N THR A 21 -19.11 1.84 15.50
CA THR A 21 -19.36 2.01 14.08
C THR A 21 -17.99 2.12 13.39
N GLN A 22 -17.39 1.00 12.99
CA GLN A 22 -16.23 0.98 12.09
C GLN A 22 -16.73 1.32 10.68
N PHE A 23 -17.20 2.55 10.49
CA PHE A 23 -17.05 3.17 9.20
C PHE A 23 -15.54 3.25 8.95
N SER A 24 -15.10 2.52 7.94
CA SER A 24 -13.70 2.41 7.60
C SER A 24 -13.09 3.79 7.36
N ASP A 25 -12.25 4.25 8.28
CA ASP A 25 -11.57 5.53 8.13
C ASP A 25 -10.64 5.45 6.90
N SER A 26 -10.87 6.31 5.92
CA SER A 26 -10.03 6.43 4.72
C SER A 26 -8.58 6.78 5.08
N LYS A 27 -8.36 7.37 6.26
CA LYS A 27 -7.05 7.75 6.77
C LYS A 27 -6.31 6.59 7.42
N SER A 28 -6.96 5.46 7.69
CA SER A 28 -6.28 4.32 8.29
C SER A 28 -5.08 3.88 7.44
N LEU A 29 -3.92 3.71 8.07
CA LEU A 29 -2.70 3.19 7.42
C LEU A 29 -2.95 1.89 6.67
N TRP A 30 -3.87 1.08 7.20
CA TRP A 30 -4.36 -0.11 6.54
C TRP A 30 -4.79 0.16 5.10
N ARG A 31 -5.51 1.25 4.83
CA ARG A 31 -6.01 1.61 3.49
C ARG A 31 -4.97 2.32 2.62
N ASN A 32 -3.95 2.88 3.25
CA ASN A 32 -2.87 3.60 2.59
C ASN A 32 -1.67 2.72 2.22
N HIS A 33 -1.85 1.40 2.21
CA HIS A 33 -0.88 0.46 1.65
C HIS A 33 -1.26 0.05 0.24
N VAL A 34 -0.28 -0.01 -0.66
CA VAL A 34 -0.47 -0.67 -1.96
C VAL A 34 -0.71 -2.15 -1.71
N ARG A 35 -1.90 -2.64 -2.07
CA ARG A 35 -2.27 -4.05 -1.88
C ARG A 35 -2.95 -4.64 -3.09
N LEU A 36 -2.39 -5.75 -3.53
CA LEU A 36 -2.94 -6.57 -4.60
C LEU A 36 -3.81 -7.65 -3.97
N ARG A 37 -5.08 -7.67 -4.36
CA ARG A 37 -6.04 -8.63 -3.87
C ARG A 37 -5.78 -9.92 -4.63
N HIS A 38 -6.10 -10.03 -5.90
CA HIS A 38 -6.11 -11.28 -6.65
C HIS A 38 -4.75 -11.67 -7.23
N ASN A 39 -4.62 -12.94 -7.63
CA ASN A 39 -3.39 -13.40 -8.29
C ASN A 39 -3.35 -12.75 -9.67
N GLU A 40 -2.14 -12.50 -10.18
CA GLU A 40 -1.92 -11.96 -11.53
C GLU A 40 -2.42 -10.52 -11.72
N GLU A 41 -2.78 -9.85 -10.62
CA GLU A 41 -2.91 -8.39 -10.55
C GLU A 41 -1.55 -7.72 -10.45
N PHE A 42 -1.50 -6.46 -10.86
CA PHE A 42 -0.34 -5.61 -10.62
C PHE A 42 -0.74 -4.16 -10.37
N ALA A 43 0.10 -3.47 -9.61
CA ALA A 43 -0.01 -2.03 -9.36
C ALA A 43 1.07 -1.31 -10.15
N VAL A 44 0.70 -0.18 -10.75
CA VAL A 44 1.64 0.73 -11.41
C VAL A 44 2.06 1.80 -10.43
N ILE A 45 3.35 1.85 -10.12
CA ILE A 45 3.90 2.67 -9.06
C ILE A 45 5.16 3.43 -9.51
N LYS A 46 5.47 4.54 -8.86
CA LYS A 46 6.77 5.22 -8.95
C LYS A 46 7.30 5.46 -7.53
N PHE A 47 8.56 5.15 -7.27
CA PHE A 47 9.16 5.39 -5.96
C PHE A 47 9.35 6.89 -5.71
N LEU A 48 9.11 7.32 -4.47
CA LEU A 48 9.30 8.71 -4.03
C LEU A 48 10.58 8.89 -3.20
N GLN A 49 11.26 7.78 -2.92
CA GLN A 49 12.49 7.68 -2.14
C GLN A 49 13.42 6.73 -2.88
N ASP A 50 14.72 7.01 -2.89
CA ASP A 50 15.66 6.11 -3.56
C ASP A 50 15.86 4.81 -2.74
N CYS A 51 16.54 3.83 -3.32
CA CYS A 51 16.66 2.49 -2.72
C CYS A 51 17.23 2.52 -1.30
N ASP A 52 18.15 3.45 -1.01
CA ASP A 52 18.79 3.58 0.29
C ASP A 52 18.00 4.38 1.32
N ASP A 53 17.09 5.23 0.87
CA ASP A 53 16.23 6.07 1.72
C ASP A 53 14.96 5.34 2.20
N GLY A 54 14.71 4.14 1.67
CA GLY A 54 13.64 3.26 2.16
C GLY A 54 13.92 2.73 3.55
N ASP A 55 12.84 2.48 4.29
CA ASP A 55 12.92 1.90 5.63
C ASP A 55 13.31 0.43 5.57
N LYS A 56 14.33 0.06 6.35
CA LYS A 56 14.90 -1.29 6.43
C LYS A 56 14.83 -1.74 7.89
N THR A 57 13.63 -2.14 8.33
CA THR A 57 13.35 -2.40 9.74
C THR A 57 13.24 -3.90 10.06
N LEU A 58 13.67 -4.27 11.25
CA LEU A 58 13.69 -5.63 11.77
C LEU A 58 12.44 -5.94 12.62
N PHE A 59 11.83 -7.09 12.33
CA PHE A 59 10.60 -7.56 12.97
C PHE A 59 10.73 -8.99 13.50
N HIS A 60 10.07 -9.29 14.60
CA HIS A 60 9.81 -10.66 15.05
C HIS A 60 8.72 -11.31 14.22
N SER A 61 8.88 -12.60 13.92
CA SER A 61 7.83 -13.41 13.29
C SER A 61 7.03 -14.13 14.38
N VAL A 62 5.89 -13.58 14.77
CA VAL A 62 5.08 -14.08 15.89
C VAL A 62 3.95 -14.95 15.37
N PRO A 63 3.85 -16.24 15.77
CA PRO A 63 2.68 -17.04 15.47
C PRO A 63 1.42 -16.42 16.10
N SER A 64 0.36 -16.31 15.33
CA SER A 64 -0.89 -15.66 15.75
C SER A 64 -2.10 -16.41 15.20
N VAL A 65 -3.27 -16.12 15.75
CA VAL A 65 -4.54 -16.76 15.37
C VAL A 65 -5.56 -15.66 15.10
N SER A 66 -6.21 -15.71 13.95
CA SER A 66 -7.26 -14.75 13.59
C SER A 66 -8.50 -14.94 14.46
N ALA A 67 -9.42 -13.97 14.45
CA ALA A 67 -10.73 -14.12 15.11
C ALA A 67 -11.50 -15.36 14.64
N SER A 68 -11.30 -15.77 13.38
CA SER A 68 -11.86 -16.99 12.79
C SER A 68 -11.10 -18.28 13.12
N GLY A 69 -10.12 -18.24 14.04
CA GLY A 69 -9.36 -19.40 14.48
C GLY A 69 -8.26 -19.86 13.51
N LYS A 70 -7.96 -19.08 12.47
CA LYS A 70 -6.95 -19.43 11.46
C LYS A 70 -5.57 -18.98 11.91
N THR A 71 -4.60 -19.87 11.88
CA THR A 71 -3.21 -19.53 12.20
C THR A 71 -2.58 -18.68 11.10
N PHE A 72 -1.79 -17.69 11.51
CA PHE A 72 -0.99 -16.84 10.64
C PHE A 72 0.29 -16.39 11.36
N THR A 73 1.19 -15.71 10.65
CA THR A 73 2.38 -15.10 11.24
C THR A 73 2.19 -13.59 11.24
N SER A 74 2.12 -13.00 12.44
CA SER A 74 2.23 -11.56 12.62
C SER A 74 3.69 -11.12 12.58
N TYR A 75 3.93 -9.87 12.22
CA TYR A 75 5.27 -9.28 12.18
C TYR A 75 5.29 -8.10 13.13
N GLU A 76 5.99 -8.26 14.25
CA GLU A 76 6.03 -7.27 15.33
C GLU A 76 7.37 -6.53 15.35
N PHE A 77 7.32 -5.20 15.40
CA PHE A 77 8.52 -4.36 15.33
C PHE A 77 9.43 -4.63 16.53
N CYS A 78 10.73 -4.76 16.28
CA CYS A 78 11.71 -4.98 17.35
C CYS A 78 12.35 -3.65 17.77
N SER A 79 11.92 -3.08 18.89
CA SER A 79 12.52 -1.85 19.45
C SER A 79 13.97 -2.02 19.90
N ASP A 80 14.37 -3.24 20.27
CA ASP A 80 15.73 -3.54 20.75
C ASP A 80 16.72 -3.81 19.61
N ALA A 81 16.24 -3.96 18.37
CA ALA A 81 17.11 -4.21 17.23
C ALA A 81 17.95 -2.96 16.95
N SER A 82 19.28 -3.08 17.01
CA SER A 82 20.20 -1.96 16.79
C SER A 82 20.02 -1.30 15.42
N ALA A 83 19.64 -2.06 14.39
CA ALA A 83 19.35 -1.54 13.05
C ALA A 83 18.06 -0.69 12.99
N ASN A 84 17.16 -0.82 13.98
CA ASN A 84 15.98 0.01 14.12
C ASN A 84 16.25 1.26 14.99
N ASN A 85 17.33 1.27 15.76
CA ASN A 85 17.71 2.38 16.64
C ASN A 85 18.64 3.37 15.91
N VAL A 86 18.19 3.92 14.79
CA VAL A 86 18.95 4.89 13.97
C VAL A 86 18.49 6.32 14.30
N GLU A 87 19.42 7.28 14.21
CA GLU A 87 19.15 8.72 14.30
C GLU A 87 18.66 9.24 15.67
N GLY A 88 19.11 8.67 16.78
CA GLY A 88 18.77 9.17 18.13
C GLY A 88 17.32 8.89 18.56
N ARG A 89 16.57 8.11 17.77
CA ARG A 89 15.26 7.58 18.15
C ARG A 89 15.47 6.39 19.04
N VAL A 90 15.36 6.61 20.35
CA VAL A 90 15.32 5.53 21.34
C VAL A 90 13.86 5.16 21.55
N PHE A 91 13.52 3.90 21.33
CA PHE A 91 12.24 3.36 21.76
C PHE A 91 12.35 3.04 23.26
N GLU A 92 11.59 3.77 24.09
CA GLU A 92 11.71 3.68 25.55
C GLU A 92 11.26 2.32 26.11
N GLU A 93 10.40 1.61 25.38
CA GLU A 93 9.88 0.31 25.78
C GLU A 93 10.73 -0.85 25.22
N PRO A 94 11.28 -1.71 26.10
CA PRO A 94 12.05 -2.87 25.66
C PRO A 94 11.15 -3.85 24.89
N CYS A 95 11.72 -4.55 23.92
CA CYS A 95 10.97 -5.44 23.06
C CYS A 95 10.57 -6.71 23.82
N VAL A 96 9.28 -6.84 24.13
CA VAL A 96 8.72 -8.02 24.83
C VAL A 96 8.97 -9.34 24.08
N HIS A 97 9.16 -9.27 22.75
CA HIS A 97 9.39 -10.44 21.91
C HIS A 97 10.84 -10.93 21.94
N CYS A 98 11.82 -10.07 22.25
CA CYS A 98 13.22 -10.48 22.45
C CYS A 98 13.39 -11.37 23.68
N ALA A 99 12.53 -11.21 24.69
CA ALA A 99 12.53 -12.04 25.89
C ALA A 99 11.82 -13.40 25.69
N ASN A 100 11.15 -13.62 24.56
CA ASN A 100 10.42 -14.86 24.30
C ASN A 100 11.37 -15.93 23.70
N PRO A 101 11.65 -17.04 24.42
CA PRO A 101 12.54 -18.10 23.93
C PRO A 101 12.02 -18.80 22.67
N ASP A 102 10.71 -18.83 22.43
CA ASP A 102 10.12 -19.45 21.23
C ASP A 102 10.43 -18.66 19.95
N LEU A 103 10.84 -17.40 20.09
CA LEU A 103 11.22 -16.52 18.99
C LEU A 103 12.74 -16.42 18.82
N ASN A 104 13.51 -17.23 19.55
CA ASN A 104 14.96 -17.24 19.50
C ASN A 104 15.50 -18.39 18.63
N ASP A 105 16.72 -18.23 18.13
CA ASP A 105 17.47 -19.27 17.44
C ASP A 105 18.06 -20.29 18.44
N GLU A 106 18.72 -21.31 17.91
CA GLU A 106 19.39 -22.36 18.69
C GLU A 106 20.47 -21.83 19.66
N ASN A 107 20.94 -20.60 19.46
CA ASN A 107 21.92 -19.92 20.30
C ASN A 107 21.26 -18.94 21.29
N GLY A 108 19.92 -18.93 21.38
CA GLY A 108 19.16 -18.04 22.26
C GLY A 108 19.09 -16.59 21.77
N ARG A 109 19.37 -16.31 20.50
CA ARG A 109 19.30 -14.96 19.92
C ARG A 109 17.96 -14.73 19.22
N PRO A 110 17.35 -13.54 19.34
CA PRO A 110 16.11 -13.21 18.62
C PRO A 110 16.17 -13.45 17.12
N GLN A 111 15.19 -14.20 16.58
CA GLN A 111 15.02 -14.37 15.15
C GLN A 111 14.27 -13.17 14.57
N LEU A 112 14.98 -12.36 13.81
CA LEU A 112 14.46 -11.14 13.19
C LEU A 112 14.37 -11.29 11.67
N ARG A 113 13.40 -10.60 11.07
CA ARG A 113 13.24 -10.51 9.61
C ARG A 113 13.15 -9.07 9.16
N ASN A 114 13.82 -8.77 8.06
CA ASN A 114 13.74 -7.46 7.42
C ASN A 114 12.37 -7.26 6.77
N ARG A 115 11.83 -6.07 6.98
CA ARG A 115 10.73 -5.48 6.22
C ARG A 115 11.25 -4.21 5.56
N PHE A 116 10.82 -4.03 4.32
CA PHE A 116 11.28 -2.94 3.48
C PHE A 116 10.06 -2.09 3.15
N ARG A 117 10.08 -0.81 3.52
CA ARG A 117 8.95 0.10 3.25
C ARG A 117 9.39 1.35 2.52
N TYR A 118 8.58 1.74 1.55
CA TYR A 118 8.85 2.89 0.68
C TYR A 118 7.58 3.70 0.49
N TYR A 119 7.72 5.02 0.39
CA TYR A 119 6.68 5.85 -0.18
C TYR A 119 6.71 5.72 -1.70
N VAL A 120 5.54 5.48 -2.28
CA VAL A 120 5.36 5.35 -3.72
C VAL A 120 4.16 6.17 -4.17
N MET A 121 4.24 6.76 -5.36
CA MET A 121 3.06 7.23 -6.06
C MET A 121 2.37 6.03 -6.69
N HIS A 122 1.14 5.72 -6.27
CA HIS A 122 0.34 4.64 -6.83
C HIS A 122 -0.63 5.20 -7.88
N TYR A 123 -0.38 4.88 -9.15
CA TYR A 123 -1.20 5.38 -10.26
C TYR A 123 -2.50 4.60 -10.41
N GLY A 124 -2.44 3.28 -10.22
CA GLY A 124 -3.61 2.42 -10.26
C GLY A 124 -3.27 0.94 -10.22
N THR A 125 -4.31 0.15 -9.96
CA THR A 125 -4.24 -1.31 -9.91
C THR A 125 -4.91 -1.90 -11.15
N TYR A 126 -4.29 -2.92 -11.73
CA TYR A 126 -4.79 -3.65 -12.89
C TYR A 126 -5.28 -5.03 -12.45
N HIS A 127 -6.59 -5.21 -12.54
CA HIS A 127 -7.31 -6.41 -12.12
C HIS A 127 -7.64 -7.30 -13.30
N LEU A 128 -7.59 -8.63 -13.13
CA LEU A 128 -8.01 -9.57 -14.18
C LEU A 128 -9.53 -9.73 -14.26
N GLU A 129 -10.20 -9.63 -13.12
CA GLU A 129 -11.64 -9.77 -13.01
C GLU A 129 -12.27 -8.38 -12.84
N SER A 130 -13.47 -8.22 -13.39
CA SER A 130 -14.27 -7.02 -13.13
C SER A 130 -14.60 -6.95 -11.65
N ASN A 131 -14.64 -5.74 -11.08
CA ASN A 131 -14.84 -5.55 -9.66
C ASN A 131 -16.18 -6.19 -9.20
N PRO A 132 -16.15 -7.15 -8.25
CA PRO A 132 -17.37 -7.78 -7.74
C PRO A 132 -18.30 -6.78 -7.02
N ASP A 133 -17.74 -5.68 -6.51
CA ASP A 133 -18.46 -4.63 -5.79
C ASP A 133 -19.22 -3.67 -6.74
N ILE A 134 -19.03 -3.75 -8.06
CA ILE A 134 -19.73 -2.91 -9.07
C ILE A 134 -21.25 -3.16 -9.08
N LYS A 135 -21.75 -4.27 -8.52
CA LYS A 135 -23.19 -4.50 -8.41
C LYS A 135 -23.90 -3.49 -7.50
N GLU A 136 -23.16 -2.84 -6.59
CA GLU A 136 -23.68 -1.80 -5.69
C GLU A 136 -23.03 -0.46 -6.03
N GLN A 137 -23.39 0.12 -7.17
CA GLN A 137 -22.80 1.37 -7.65
C GLN A 137 -23.01 2.53 -6.66
N ARG A 138 -21.92 2.99 -6.05
CA ARG A 138 -21.79 4.38 -5.57
C ARG A 138 -21.01 5.16 -6.63
N GLU A 139 -21.36 6.41 -6.91
CA GLU A 139 -20.75 7.23 -8.00
C GLU A 139 -19.22 7.30 -7.94
N TRP A 140 -18.61 7.20 -6.75
CA TRP A 140 -17.15 7.21 -6.59
C TRP A 140 -16.43 5.91 -7.00
N THR A 141 -17.15 4.86 -7.45
CA THR A 141 -16.57 3.59 -7.96
C THR A 141 -16.38 3.56 -9.49
N GLN A 142 -16.65 4.66 -10.20
CA GLN A 142 -16.56 4.77 -11.67
C GLN A 142 -15.13 4.70 -12.26
N ASP A 143 -14.10 4.57 -11.44
CA ASP A 143 -12.69 4.64 -11.88
C ASP A 143 -12.13 3.32 -12.46
N TRP A 144 -12.97 2.33 -12.78
CA TRP A 144 -12.60 1.03 -13.38
C TRP A 144 -12.83 1.02 -14.90
N LYS A 145 -11.76 1.16 -15.68
CA LYS A 145 -11.80 1.10 -17.16
C LYS A 145 -11.17 -0.20 -17.67
N SER A 146 -11.78 -0.86 -18.66
CA SER A 146 -11.13 -1.98 -19.34
C SER A 146 -9.98 -1.45 -20.21
N VAL A 147 -8.80 -2.06 -20.08
CA VAL A 147 -7.60 -1.66 -20.80
C VAL A 147 -6.86 -2.91 -21.25
N GLU A 148 -6.42 -2.92 -22.51
CA GLU A 148 -5.56 -3.98 -23.02
C GLU A 148 -4.10 -3.66 -22.71
N VAL A 149 -3.41 -4.60 -22.07
CA VAL A 149 -1.98 -4.52 -21.78
C VAL A 149 -1.31 -5.74 -22.41
N GLY A 150 -0.56 -5.52 -23.49
CA GLY A 150 0.02 -6.60 -24.28
C GLY A 150 -1.06 -7.41 -25.01
N ARG A 151 -1.36 -8.61 -24.52
CA ARG A 151 -2.41 -9.50 -25.05
C ARG A 151 -3.55 -9.76 -24.05
N GLN A 152 -3.44 -9.19 -22.86
CA GLN A 152 -4.34 -9.44 -21.75
C GLN A 152 -5.21 -8.20 -21.52
N VAL A 153 -6.51 -8.42 -21.33
CA VAL A 153 -7.42 -7.36 -20.89
C VAL A 153 -7.43 -7.33 -19.37
N TYR A 154 -7.29 -6.12 -18.83
CA TYR A 154 -7.39 -5.81 -17.42
C TYR A 154 -8.48 -4.79 -17.16
N PHE A 155 -8.98 -4.74 -15.94
CA PHE A 155 -9.79 -3.64 -15.43
C PHE A 155 -8.91 -2.77 -14.55
N ARG A 156 -8.66 -1.53 -14.99
CA ARG A 156 -7.78 -0.58 -14.31
C ARG A 156 -8.57 0.24 -13.31
N GLU A 157 -8.29 0.06 -12.03
CA GLU A 157 -8.69 0.94 -10.93
C GLU A 157 -7.73 2.14 -10.86
N THR A 158 -8.25 3.35 -11.01
CA THR A 158 -7.44 4.57 -10.87
C THR A 158 -7.25 4.92 -9.39
N LYS A 159 -6.03 5.29 -8.98
CA LYS A 159 -5.70 5.70 -7.61
C LYS A 159 -5.13 7.11 -7.52
N LEU A 160 -4.05 7.36 -8.28
CA LEU A 160 -3.32 8.64 -8.30
C LEU A 160 -3.01 9.20 -6.91
N GLN A 161 -2.50 8.37 -6.01
CA GLN A 161 -2.30 8.75 -4.61
C GLN A 161 -0.94 8.23 -4.11
N PRO A 162 -0.19 9.00 -3.29
CA PRO A 162 0.91 8.46 -2.52
C PRO A 162 0.44 7.37 -1.56
N GLN A 163 1.18 6.29 -1.45
CA GLN A 163 0.88 5.16 -0.56
C GLN A 163 2.18 4.53 -0.05
N VAL A 164 2.06 3.76 1.02
CA VAL A 164 3.15 2.93 1.53
C VAL A 164 3.18 1.62 0.76
N LEU A 165 4.36 1.23 0.29
CA LEU A 165 4.61 -0.07 -0.29
C LEU A 165 5.52 -0.88 0.62
N GLU A 166 5.04 -2.05 1.05
CA GLU A 166 5.86 -3.03 1.77
C GLU A 166 6.40 -4.09 0.80
N LEU A 167 7.72 -4.24 0.76
CA LEU A 167 8.40 -5.24 -0.06
C LEU A 167 8.84 -6.43 0.79
N SER A 168 8.66 -7.61 0.21
CA SER A 168 9.31 -8.82 0.73
C SER A 168 10.81 -8.80 0.41
N PRO A 169 11.66 -9.54 1.15
CA PRO A 169 13.09 -9.58 0.88
C PRO A 169 13.45 -9.92 -0.58
N GLY A 170 12.72 -10.86 -1.20
CA GLY A 170 12.96 -11.20 -2.61
C GLY A 170 12.65 -10.04 -3.55
N THR A 171 11.56 -9.32 -3.31
CA THR A 171 11.17 -8.17 -4.12
C THR A 171 12.06 -6.95 -3.88
N TRP A 172 12.59 -6.80 -2.67
CA TRP A 172 13.59 -5.77 -2.38
C TRP A 172 14.92 -6.05 -3.09
N THR A 173 15.33 -7.32 -3.20
CA THR A 173 16.51 -7.69 -3.99
C THR A 173 16.35 -7.28 -5.45
N ASP A 174 15.17 -7.51 -6.06
CA ASP A 174 14.88 -7.05 -7.44
C ASP A 174 15.10 -5.53 -7.58
N LEU A 175 14.63 -4.75 -6.59
CA LEU A 175 14.79 -3.29 -6.56
C LEU A 175 16.26 -2.87 -6.38
N SER A 176 16.94 -3.48 -5.41
CA SER A 176 18.36 -3.21 -5.11
C SER A 176 19.26 -3.49 -6.30
N ASP A 177 18.98 -4.55 -7.06
CA ASP A 177 19.75 -4.91 -8.24
C ASP A 177 19.50 -3.95 -9.42
N ASP A 178 18.30 -3.37 -9.53
CA ASP A 178 18.05 -2.28 -10.49
C ASP A 178 18.76 -0.99 -10.06
N PHE A 179 18.68 -0.63 -8.78
CA PHE A 179 19.41 0.51 -8.20
C PHE A 179 20.91 0.41 -8.45
N LYS A 180 21.56 -0.73 -8.14
CA LYS A 180 23.00 -0.92 -8.39
C LYS A 180 23.39 -0.75 -9.86
N ARG A 181 22.51 -1.14 -10.79
CA ARG A 181 22.78 -1.04 -12.24
C ARG A 181 22.63 0.39 -12.77
N ARG A 182 21.77 1.21 -12.16
CA ARG A 182 21.34 2.50 -12.71
C ARG A 182 21.75 3.71 -11.87
N GLY A 183 22.00 3.51 -10.58
CA GLY A 183 22.29 4.55 -9.60
C GLY A 183 21.06 5.21 -8.97
N THR A 184 19.86 5.01 -9.51
CA THR A 184 18.59 5.50 -8.93
C THR A 184 17.41 4.65 -9.39
N ILE A 185 16.34 4.61 -8.58
CA ILE A 185 15.03 4.03 -8.92
C ILE A 185 13.94 5.09 -9.15
N LEU A 186 14.25 6.37 -8.94
CA LEU A 186 13.28 7.46 -8.92
C LEU A 186 12.79 7.87 -10.33
N ASP A 187 13.57 7.58 -11.37
CA ASP A 187 13.27 7.95 -12.76
C ASP A 187 12.41 6.89 -13.48
N LYS A 188 11.93 5.87 -12.76
CA LYS A 188 11.20 4.73 -13.33
C LYS A 188 9.82 4.53 -12.74
N VAL A 189 8.95 4.05 -13.62
CA VAL A 189 7.69 3.44 -13.24
C VAL A 189 7.91 1.95 -13.14
N TYR A 190 7.35 1.33 -12.12
CA TYR A 190 7.40 -0.10 -11.89
C TYR A 190 6.00 -0.70 -11.86
N GLU A 191 5.92 -1.93 -12.31
CA GLU A 191 4.81 -2.83 -12.04
C GLU A 191 5.17 -3.69 -10.84
N TYR A 192 4.49 -3.44 -9.74
CA TYR A 192 4.48 -4.34 -8.60
C TYR A 192 3.48 -5.45 -8.88
N ARG A 193 3.96 -6.65 -9.17
CA ARG A 193 3.14 -7.77 -9.65
C ARG A 193 2.96 -8.83 -8.56
N ARG A 194 1.72 -9.28 -8.34
CA ARG A 194 1.41 -10.42 -7.49
C ARG A 194 1.21 -11.66 -8.35
N SER A 195 1.95 -12.73 -8.07
CA SER A 195 1.80 -14.02 -8.76
C SER A 195 1.64 -15.14 -7.75
N PHE A 196 1.03 -16.24 -8.16
CA PHE A 196 0.96 -17.46 -7.37
C PHE A 196 1.64 -18.58 -8.14
N ARG A 197 2.73 -19.10 -7.58
CA ARG A 197 3.51 -20.18 -8.19
C ARG A 197 3.91 -21.16 -7.09
N GLU A 198 3.83 -22.45 -7.41
CA GLU A 198 4.30 -23.52 -6.51
C GLU A 198 3.66 -23.47 -5.11
N GLY A 199 2.38 -23.11 -5.04
CA GLY A 199 1.65 -23.02 -3.76
C GLY A 199 1.98 -21.77 -2.92
N GLN A 200 2.80 -20.85 -3.44
CA GLN A 200 3.23 -19.65 -2.72
C GLN A 200 2.90 -18.37 -3.50
N VAL A 201 2.55 -17.32 -2.75
CA VAL A 201 2.40 -15.97 -3.30
C VAL A 201 3.80 -15.36 -3.45
N ARG A 202 4.11 -14.86 -4.65
CA ARG A 202 5.37 -14.17 -4.94
C ARG A 202 5.07 -12.79 -5.51
N TYR A 203 5.82 -11.81 -5.04
CA TYR A 203 5.78 -10.45 -5.54
C TYR A 203 7.05 -10.15 -6.33
N LYS A 204 6.90 -9.44 -7.45
CA LYS A 204 8.01 -8.99 -8.29
C LYS A 204 7.86 -7.51 -8.63
N LEU A 205 8.99 -6.84 -8.79
CA LEU A 205 9.05 -5.51 -9.38
C LEU A 205 9.64 -5.63 -10.78
N VAL A 206 8.96 -5.02 -11.75
CA VAL A 206 9.40 -4.99 -13.15
C VAL A 206 9.29 -3.55 -13.62
N ALA A 207 10.31 -3.05 -14.33
CA ALA A 207 10.20 -1.74 -14.96
C ALA A 207 9.01 -1.73 -15.94
N SER A 208 8.20 -0.68 -15.90
CA SER A 208 6.99 -0.56 -16.70
C SER A 208 7.19 0.41 -17.85
N ASP A 209 6.63 0.07 -19.01
CA ASP A 209 6.50 0.97 -20.16
C ASP A 209 5.15 1.71 -20.16
N ILE A 210 4.31 1.52 -19.13
CA ILE A 210 3.04 2.21 -19.00
C ILE A 210 3.29 3.70 -18.80
N LYS A 211 2.76 4.52 -19.71
CA LYS A 211 2.81 5.97 -19.61
C LYS A 211 1.89 6.44 -18.50
N VAL A 212 2.44 7.21 -17.57
CA VAL A 212 1.72 7.79 -16.43
C VAL A 212 1.80 9.31 -16.46
N PRO A 213 0.83 10.04 -15.87
CA PRO A 213 0.94 11.47 -15.71
C PRO A 213 2.16 11.86 -14.87
N ASN A 214 2.77 13.01 -15.15
CA ASN A 214 3.86 13.54 -14.35
C ASN A 214 3.29 14.39 -13.20
N PHE A 215 3.65 14.04 -11.97
CA PHE A 215 3.27 14.74 -10.74
C PHE A 215 4.46 15.23 -9.92
N ASP A 216 5.67 15.27 -10.49
CA ASP A 216 6.91 15.51 -9.75
C ASP A 216 6.88 16.82 -8.94
N GLU A 217 6.32 17.91 -9.47
CA GLU A 217 6.19 19.20 -8.76
C GLU A 217 5.22 19.10 -7.57
N GLN A 218 4.07 18.44 -7.73
CA GLN A 218 3.08 18.28 -6.67
C GLN A 218 3.61 17.34 -5.58
N LEU A 219 4.28 16.27 -6.00
CA LEU A 219 4.92 15.30 -5.12
C LEU A 219 6.01 15.95 -4.28
N ALA A 220 6.84 16.83 -4.86
CA ALA A 220 7.89 17.53 -4.14
C ALA A 220 7.37 18.42 -3.00
N VAL A 221 6.15 18.96 -3.12
CA VAL A 221 5.51 19.75 -2.06
C VAL A 221 4.99 18.86 -0.94
N ILE A 222 4.32 17.75 -1.28
CA ILE A 222 3.63 16.93 -0.26
C ILE A 222 4.55 15.92 0.43
N THR A 223 5.63 15.47 -0.21
CA THR A 223 6.53 14.46 0.38
C THR A 223 7.33 15.00 1.56
N ALA A 224 7.51 16.32 1.64
CA ALA A 224 8.17 16.98 2.76
C ALA A 224 7.43 16.79 4.09
N ASP A 225 6.11 16.60 4.03
CA ASP A 225 5.24 16.43 5.20
C ASP A 225 5.01 14.95 5.54
N PHE A 226 5.57 14.02 4.78
CA PHE A 226 5.37 12.61 5.06
C PHE A 226 6.08 12.23 6.36
N PRO A 227 5.40 11.48 7.24
CA PRO A 227 6.02 11.08 8.48
C PRO A 227 7.22 10.16 8.20
N PRO A 228 8.15 10.05 9.15
CA PRO A 228 9.21 9.07 9.04
C PRO A 228 8.63 7.65 8.98
N MET A 229 9.06 6.87 7.99
CA MET A 229 8.56 5.51 7.77
C MET A 229 8.79 4.58 8.97
N ILE A 230 9.83 4.84 9.77
CA ILE A 230 10.09 4.08 11.00
C ILE A 230 8.97 4.24 12.04
N ASP A 231 8.30 5.40 12.09
CA ASP A 231 7.17 5.63 13.01
C ASP A 231 5.92 4.86 12.57
N ILE A 232 5.76 4.64 11.26
CA ILE A 232 4.77 3.72 10.69
C ILE A 232 5.13 2.28 11.05
N SER A 233 6.39 1.89 10.85
CA SER A 233 6.89 0.54 11.14
C SER A 233 6.72 0.16 12.61
N ALA A 234 6.94 1.10 13.52
CA ALA A 234 6.75 0.96 14.96
C ALA A 234 5.29 1.13 15.41
N GLN A 235 4.34 1.30 14.48
CA GLN A 235 2.91 1.50 14.76
C GLN A 235 2.60 2.73 15.66
N LYS A 236 3.50 3.71 15.72
CA LYS A 236 3.26 4.99 16.44
C LYS A 236 2.27 5.87 15.69
N ILE A 237 2.23 5.71 14.37
CA ILE A 237 1.24 6.31 13.50
C ILE A 237 0.32 5.18 13.06
N THR A 238 -0.99 5.38 13.18
CA THR A 238 -2.04 4.43 12.76
C THR A 238 -2.88 4.97 11.61
N GLU A 239 -2.80 6.28 11.36
CA GLU A 239 -3.57 7.02 10.37
C GLU A 239 -2.69 8.03 9.65
N ILE A 240 -2.82 8.10 8.32
CA ILE A 240 -2.16 9.08 7.45
C ILE A 240 -3.15 9.47 6.37
N ASP A 241 -3.22 10.76 6.07
CA ASP A 241 -4.06 11.27 4.98
C ASP A 241 -3.18 11.61 3.78
N PHE A 242 -3.12 10.71 2.79
CA PHE A 242 -2.42 11.00 1.54
C PHE A 242 -3.37 11.67 0.54
N PRO A 243 -3.01 12.79 -0.08
CA PRO A 243 -3.88 13.46 -1.04
C PRO A 243 -4.01 12.64 -2.33
N VAL A 244 -5.22 12.58 -2.88
CA VAL A 244 -5.46 12.08 -4.24
C VAL A 244 -5.12 13.20 -5.22
N LEU A 245 -4.23 12.91 -6.16
CA LEU A 245 -3.82 13.85 -7.19
C LEU A 245 -4.71 13.71 -8.43
N GLU A 246 -5.11 14.85 -8.99
CA GLU A 246 -5.93 14.88 -10.19
C GLU A 246 -5.05 15.07 -11.43
N SER A 247 -5.27 14.22 -12.43
CA SER A 247 -4.66 14.44 -13.75
C SER A 247 -5.26 15.69 -14.42
N ALA A 248 -4.47 16.40 -15.22
CA ALA A 248 -4.94 17.57 -15.98
C ALA A 248 -6.15 17.27 -16.89
N ALA A 249 -6.27 16.03 -17.40
CA ALA A 249 -7.43 15.60 -18.17
C ALA A 249 -8.70 15.50 -17.31
N LYS A 250 -8.59 14.93 -16.10
CA LYS A 250 -9.72 14.80 -15.15
C LYS A 250 -10.15 16.18 -14.63
N LYS A 251 -9.20 17.08 -14.35
CA LYS A 251 -9.50 18.49 -14.02
C LYS A 251 -10.30 19.18 -15.12
N LYS A 252 -9.88 19.00 -16.37
CA LYS A 252 -10.56 19.60 -17.51
C LYS A 252 -11.95 18.99 -17.78
N GLU A 253 -12.12 17.68 -17.60
CA GLU A 253 -13.43 17.03 -17.66
C GLU A 253 -14.36 17.59 -16.59
N GLN A 254 -13.87 17.72 -15.36
CA GLN A 254 -14.63 18.28 -14.24
C GLN A 254 -14.96 19.76 -14.43
N GLU A 255 -14.02 20.58 -14.88
CA GLU A 255 -14.27 21.98 -15.23
C GLU A 255 -15.36 22.11 -16.32
N VAL A 256 -15.37 21.22 -17.32
CA VAL A 256 -16.40 21.21 -18.38
C VAL A 256 -17.76 20.76 -17.86
N GLU A 257 -17.80 19.77 -16.96
CA GLU A 257 -19.02 19.30 -16.31
C GLU A 257 -19.60 20.37 -15.37
N ASP A 258 -18.77 21.02 -14.56
CA ASP A 258 -19.16 22.10 -13.66
C ASP A 258 -19.66 23.33 -14.46
N ASP A 259 -18.96 23.73 -15.54
CA ASP A 259 -19.41 24.78 -16.45
C ASP A 259 -20.75 24.45 -17.12
N ALA A 260 -20.97 23.18 -17.47
CA ALA A 260 -22.22 22.71 -18.06
C ALA A 260 -23.35 22.71 -17.03
N PHE A 261 -23.06 22.32 -15.79
CA PHE A 261 -24.01 22.32 -14.69
C PHE A 261 -24.41 23.74 -14.27
N GLU A 262 -23.45 24.68 -14.16
CA GLU A 262 -23.74 26.10 -13.92
C GLU A 262 -24.57 26.71 -15.05
N LYS A 263 -24.29 26.36 -16.31
CA LYS A 263 -25.10 26.82 -17.44
C LYS A 263 -26.52 26.24 -17.40
N MET A 264 -26.73 25.02 -16.93
CA MET A 264 -28.07 24.45 -16.77
C MET A 264 -28.81 25.00 -15.55
N ALA A 265 -28.12 25.25 -14.43
CA ALA A 265 -28.70 25.87 -13.25
C ALA A 265 -29.17 27.32 -13.51
N ASN A 266 -28.42 28.07 -14.34
CA ASN A 266 -28.81 29.41 -14.77
C ASN A 266 -29.98 29.44 -15.79
N PHE A 267 -30.42 28.28 -16.31
CA PHE A 267 -31.60 28.20 -17.19
C PHE A 267 -32.91 28.01 -16.41
N GLU A 268 -32.87 27.64 -15.13
CA GLU A 268 -34.06 27.47 -14.28
C GLU A 268 -34.52 28.78 -13.60
N GLU A 269 -33.73 29.86 -13.62
CA GLU A 269 -34.10 31.16 -13.04
C GLU A 269 -34.77 32.14 -14.04
N GLU A 270 -34.88 31.80 -15.34
CA GLU A 270 -35.48 32.67 -16.37
C GLU A 270 -36.93 32.30 -16.78
N PHE A 271 -37.68 31.54 -15.96
CA PHE A 271 -39.12 31.27 -16.21
C PHE A 271 -40.03 31.65 -15.05
#